data_AF-A0ABD0XUJ3-F1
#
_entry.id   AF-A0ABD0XUJ3-F1
#
_cell.length_a   1.000
_cell.length_b   1.000
_cell.length_c   1.000
_cell.angle_alpha   90.00
_cell.angle_beta   90.00
_cell.angle_gamma   90.00
#
_symmetry.space_group_name_H-M   'P 1'
#
loop_
_entity.id
_entity.type
_entity.pdbx_description
1 polymer ?
#
loop_
_entity_poly.entity_id
_entity_poly.type
_entity_poly.pdbx_seq_one_letter_code
_entity_poly.pdbx_strand_id
1 'polypeptide(L)'
;IQKVSKINPVQLKQDHIDVWYKLWNTGLTISVSKATGAINGDKINATIYYVLSNVRSLSSEVNTTHAKKNEVTKQLENVEGCFGGYHHTFQALNLWGSLTSFSEISTIVQFWLLTLEKRGCHKLISTGADGVMQAMVLSFGGFRFSAHHLEFNIHPKFLHRDYFFRRIGYGSQTFINISVTLQENNKAILGVTLDKSDKSYYACDGGCIDDPVQLGNSITYFPVKLTEPVTAILFITSDRRHMELIKHTLHVKEIAEAPAHEHHIIALHRHGHHLGGLPTLFWASVIFLIIIFHLFLCKLVYNEYYGKQDKYRNRYGKSYT
;
A
#
# COMPACT_ATOMS: atom_id res chain seq x y z
N ILE A 1 38.08 -0.31 14.61
CA ILE A 1 37.96 0.95 15.39
C ILE A 1 39.05 1.96 14.99
N GLN A 2 40.34 1.60 14.95
CA GLN A 2 41.44 2.51 14.56
C GLN A 2 41.35 3.16 13.16
N LYS A 3 40.67 2.56 12.17
CA LYS A 3 40.46 3.19 10.84
C LYS A 3 39.35 4.26 10.85
N VAL A 4 38.31 4.08 11.66
CA VAL A 4 37.16 5.01 11.73
C VAL A 4 37.55 6.29 12.46
N SER A 5 38.41 6.21 13.48
CA SER A 5 38.92 7.41 14.18
C SER A 5 39.87 8.28 13.36
N LYS A 6 40.28 7.82 12.16
CA LYS A 6 41.12 8.57 11.22
C LYS A 6 40.30 9.27 10.13
N ILE A 7 38.99 9.03 10.06
CA ILE A 7 38.11 9.67 9.07
C ILE A 7 37.72 11.04 9.59
N ASN A 8 37.76 12.04 8.71
CA ASN A 8 37.29 13.38 9.03
C ASN A 8 35.80 13.32 9.43
N PRO A 9 35.39 13.86 10.59
CA PRO A 9 33.99 13.86 11.02
C PRO A 9 33.01 14.44 9.98
N VAL A 10 33.44 15.44 9.21
CA VAL A 10 32.64 16.05 8.13
C VAL A 10 32.41 15.04 7.01
N GLN A 11 33.45 14.31 6.62
CA GLN A 11 33.35 13.27 5.59
C GLN A 11 32.47 12.12 6.07
N LEU A 12 32.64 11.66 7.31
CA LEU A 12 31.81 10.59 7.87
C LEU A 12 30.32 10.97 7.88
N LYS A 13 30.01 12.22 8.22
CA LYS A 13 28.63 12.74 8.16
C LYS A 13 28.10 12.74 6.73
N GLN A 14 28.89 13.22 5.76
CA GLN A 14 28.46 13.26 4.36
C GLN A 14 28.23 11.85 3.82
N ASP A 15 29.16 10.93 4.05
CA ASP A 15 29.03 9.53 3.65
C ASP A 15 27.77 8.90 4.25
N HIS A 16 27.48 9.17 5.53
CA HIS A 16 26.27 8.69 6.19
C HIS A 16 24.98 9.22 5.54
N ILE A 17 24.96 10.51 5.21
CA ILE A 17 23.83 11.17 4.52
C ILE A 17 23.63 10.55 3.13
N ASP A 18 24.71 10.35 2.38
CA ASP A 18 24.66 9.80 1.02
C ASP A 18 24.14 8.35 1.01
N VAL A 19 24.53 7.55 2.01
CA VAL A 19 24.01 6.18 2.19
C VAL A 19 22.51 6.20 2.45
N TRP A 20 22.01 7.09 3.32
CA TRP A 20 20.58 7.21 3.56
C TRP A 20 19.83 7.66 2.30
N TYR A 21 20.33 8.67 1.59
CA TYR A 21 19.73 9.08 0.31
C TYR A 21 19.65 7.94 -0.69
N LYS A 22 20.70 7.11 -0.75
CA LYS A 22 20.71 5.92 -1.61
C LYS A 22 19.64 4.91 -1.19
N LEU A 23 19.51 4.61 0.11
CA LEU A 23 18.52 3.66 0.63
C LEU A 23 17.08 4.12 0.36
N TRP A 24 16.79 5.42 0.51
CA TRP A 24 15.45 5.99 0.33
C TRP A 24 14.99 6.10 -1.14
N ASN A 25 15.87 5.81 -2.10
CA ASN A 25 15.49 5.76 -3.52
C ASN A 25 14.49 4.63 -3.81
N THR A 26 14.66 3.49 -3.16
CA THR A 26 13.67 2.42 -3.14
C THR A 26 12.63 2.75 -2.07
N GLY A 27 11.37 2.43 -2.29
CA GLY A 27 10.34 2.74 -1.29
C GLY A 27 8.92 2.60 -1.77
N LEU A 28 8.00 3.06 -0.94
CA LEU A 28 6.56 3.07 -1.22
C LEU A 28 5.98 4.43 -0.88
N THR A 29 5.11 4.95 -1.76
CA THR A 29 4.15 6.00 -1.40
C THR A 29 2.76 5.41 -1.42
N ILE A 30 1.94 5.80 -0.46
CA ILE A 30 0.55 5.40 -0.34
C ILE A 30 -0.30 6.65 -0.15
N SER A 31 -1.47 6.73 -0.81
CA SER A 31 -2.38 7.86 -0.60
C SER A 31 -2.90 7.90 0.84
N VAL A 32 -3.03 9.08 1.42
CA VAL A 32 -3.45 9.25 2.82
C VAL A 32 -4.86 8.71 3.02
N SER A 33 -5.00 7.86 4.03
CA SER A 33 -6.28 7.33 4.49
C SER A 33 -6.73 8.01 5.78
N LYS A 34 -7.98 8.46 5.80
CA LYS A 34 -8.65 8.99 7.00
C LYS A 34 -9.43 7.93 7.78
N ALA A 35 -9.50 6.71 7.28
CA ALA A 35 -10.13 5.59 7.99
C ALA A 35 -9.43 5.32 9.32
N THR A 36 -10.20 5.06 10.37
CA THR A 36 -9.69 4.76 11.71
C THR A 36 -8.75 3.56 11.68
N GLY A 37 -7.56 3.70 12.28
CA GLY A 37 -6.56 2.62 12.33
C GLY A 37 -5.83 2.36 11.01
N ALA A 38 -6.06 3.16 9.96
CA ALA A 38 -5.36 3.00 8.70
C ALA A 38 -3.88 3.41 8.81
N ILE A 39 -3.02 2.60 8.20
CA ILE A 39 -1.58 2.86 8.13
C ILE A 39 -1.32 3.89 7.04
N ASN A 40 -0.61 4.96 7.38
CA ASN A 40 -0.26 6.07 6.50
C ASN A 40 1.25 6.21 6.34
N GLY A 41 1.67 7.07 5.40
CA GLY A 41 3.07 7.23 5.00
C GLY A 41 3.99 7.63 6.16
N ASP A 42 3.53 8.41 7.11
CA ASP A 42 4.26 8.78 8.33
C ASP A 42 4.64 7.55 9.15
N LYS A 43 3.67 6.65 9.42
CA LYS A 43 3.91 5.42 10.15
C LYS A 43 4.82 4.47 9.37
N ILE A 44 4.60 4.34 8.06
CA ILE A 44 5.43 3.50 7.17
C ILE A 44 6.88 3.97 7.19
N ASN A 45 7.10 5.26 6.98
CA ASN A 45 8.44 5.83 6.92
C ASN A 45 9.15 5.74 8.27
N ALA A 46 8.45 6.01 9.38
CA ALA A 46 9.01 5.85 10.72
C ALA A 46 9.41 4.39 11.00
N THR A 47 8.55 3.43 10.66
CA THR A 47 8.86 1.99 10.80
C THR A 47 10.05 1.59 9.95
N ILE A 48 10.11 1.98 8.67
CA ILE A 48 11.25 1.70 7.78
C ILE A 48 12.54 2.29 8.38
N TYR A 49 12.50 3.54 8.84
CA TYR A 49 13.65 4.20 9.46
C TYR A 49 14.16 3.41 10.68
N TYR A 50 13.27 3.00 11.58
CA TYR A 50 13.67 2.22 12.76
C TYR A 50 14.22 0.84 12.40
N VAL A 51 13.63 0.15 11.42
CA VAL A 51 14.15 -1.14 10.95
C VAL A 51 15.54 -0.97 10.33
N LEU A 52 15.71 -0.04 9.40
CA LEU A 52 16.98 0.17 8.70
C LEU A 52 18.10 0.69 9.61
N SER A 53 17.78 1.54 10.59
CA SER A 53 18.77 2.03 11.58
C SER A 53 19.30 0.94 12.52
N ASN A 54 18.61 -0.20 12.61
CA ASN A 54 19.04 -1.37 13.38
C ASN A 54 19.73 -2.45 12.52
N VAL A 55 19.97 -2.17 11.23
CA VAL A 55 20.61 -3.08 10.29
C VAL A 55 21.88 -2.48 9.73
N ARG A 56 22.90 -3.31 9.53
CA ARG A 56 24.18 -2.89 8.96
C ARG A 56 24.06 -2.61 7.46
N SER A 57 24.68 -1.53 6.98
CA SER A 57 24.83 -1.26 5.54
C SER A 57 26.15 -1.85 5.03
N LEU A 58 26.18 -3.18 4.82
CA LEU A 58 27.40 -3.92 4.49
C LEU A 58 28.11 -3.38 3.24
N SER A 59 27.34 -2.94 2.24
CA SER A 59 27.84 -2.36 0.98
C SER A 59 28.62 -1.04 1.18
N SER A 60 28.27 -0.28 2.22
CA SER A 60 28.72 1.10 2.45
C SER A 60 29.65 1.24 3.65
N GLU A 61 29.93 0.15 4.37
CA GLU A 61 30.88 0.15 5.47
C GLU A 61 32.33 0.38 4.99
N VAL A 62 33.07 1.20 5.75
CA VAL A 62 34.46 1.60 5.49
C VAL A 62 35.41 0.41 5.37
N ASN A 63 35.19 -0.64 6.15
CA ASN A 63 36.09 -1.80 6.21
C ASN A 63 35.69 -2.93 5.24
N THR A 64 34.64 -2.75 4.45
CA THR A 64 34.17 -3.78 3.52
C THR A 64 35.11 -3.89 2.32
N THR A 65 35.63 -5.10 2.09
CA THR A 65 36.48 -5.41 0.95
C THR A 65 35.70 -5.36 -0.37
N HIS A 66 36.38 -5.10 -1.50
CA HIS A 66 35.75 -5.15 -2.81
C HIS A 66 35.08 -6.51 -3.08
N ALA A 67 35.70 -7.62 -2.65
CA ALA A 67 35.12 -8.95 -2.76
C ALA A 67 33.77 -9.05 -2.03
N LYS A 68 33.66 -8.50 -0.82
CA LYS A 68 32.41 -8.52 -0.06
C LYS A 68 31.34 -7.61 -0.67
N LYS A 69 31.73 -6.45 -1.22
CA LYS A 69 30.80 -5.58 -1.98
C LYS A 69 30.23 -6.30 -3.20
N ASN A 70 31.07 -6.99 -3.96
CA ASN A 70 30.64 -7.76 -5.13
C ASN A 70 29.73 -8.93 -4.75
N GLU A 71 30.03 -9.61 -3.64
CA GLU A 71 29.17 -10.69 -3.10
C GLU A 71 27.77 -10.14 -2.74
N VAL A 72 27.70 -9.02 -2.03
CA VAL A 72 26.45 -8.34 -1.67
C VAL A 72 25.66 -7.94 -2.91
N THR A 73 26.31 -7.33 -3.90
CA THR A 73 25.67 -6.98 -5.17
C THR A 73 25.10 -8.21 -5.87
N LYS A 74 25.89 -9.28 -6.02
CA LYS A 74 25.44 -10.52 -6.67
C LYS A 74 24.25 -11.17 -5.96
N GLN A 75 24.18 -11.06 -4.63
CA GLN A 75 23.05 -11.56 -3.83
C GLN A 75 21.77 -10.73 -4.03
N LEU A 76 21.90 -9.42 -4.22
CA LEU A 76 20.77 -8.53 -4.56
C LEU A 76 20.25 -8.78 -5.98
N GLU A 77 21.11 -9.22 -6.91
CA GLU A 77 20.74 -9.52 -8.30
C GLU A 77 20.01 -10.86 -8.44
N ASN A 78 20.46 -11.89 -7.70
CA ASN A 78 19.96 -13.26 -7.81
C ASN A 78 19.02 -13.61 -6.64
N VAL A 79 18.02 -12.76 -6.45
CA VAL A 79 16.99 -12.98 -5.45
C VAL A 79 15.94 -13.90 -6.04
N GLU A 80 15.78 -15.05 -5.40
CA GLU A 80 14.66 -15.95 -5.62
C GLU A 80 13.87 -16.02 -4.31
N GLY A 81 12.55 -16.01 -4.44
CA GLY A 81 11.65 -15.84 -3.31
C GLY A 81 11.56 -14.38 -2.86
N CYS A 82 11.05 -14.18 -1.65
CA CYS A 82 10.70 -12.88 -1.06
C CYS A 82 9.64 -12.10 -1.85
N PHE A 83 8.40 -11.98 -1.39
CA PHE A 83 7.78 -12.34 -0.13
C PHE A 83 6.77 -13.48 -0.34
N GLY A 84 6.90 -14.58 0.42
CA GLY A 84 6.08 -15.77 0.28
C GLY A 84 4.78 -15.75 1.11
N GLY A 85 3.63 -15.78 0.45
CA GLY A 85 2.30 -15.98 1.07
C GLY A 85 1.22 -15.05 0.51
N TYR A 86 -0.04 -15.34 0.82
CA TYR A 86 -1.20 -14.59 0.32
C TYR A 86 -1.52 -13.29 1.11
N HIS A 87 -0.73 -12.97 2.14
CA HIS A 87 -0.97 -11.82 3.02
C HIS A 87 0.16 -10.81 2.91
N HIS A 88 -0.14 -9.63 2.37
CA HIS A 88 0.77 -8.50 2.38
C HIS A 88 0.90 -7.91 3.80
N THR A 89 2.00 -7.23 4.09
CA THR A 89 2.33 -6.82 5.47
C THR A 89 1.44 -5.71 6.03
N PHE A 90 0.67 -4.98 5.22
CA PHE A 90 -0.28 -3.98 5.73
C PHE A 90 -1.37 -4.56 6.63
N GLN A 91 -1.73 -5.84 6.47
CA GLN A 91 -2.74 -6.47 7.33
C GLN A 91 -2.16 -7.05 8.63
N ALA A 92 -0.82 -7.09 8.76
CA ALA A 92 -0.15 -7.68 9.90
C ALA A 92 -0.05 -6.68 11.04
N LEU A 93 -1.10 -6.58 11.88
CA LEU A 93 -1.20 -5.61 12.98
C LEU A 93 0.04 -5.57 13.90
N ASN A 94 0.62 -6.74 14.19
CA ASN A 94 1.81 -6.85 15.05
C ASN A 94 3.05 -6.12 14.50
N LEU A 95 3.11 -5.87 13.18
CA LEU A 95 4.20 -5.14 12.54
C LEU A 95 4.07 -3.61 12.68
N TRP A 96 2.88 -3.12 13.05
CA TRP A 96 2.55 -1.69 13.01
C TRP A 96 2.23 -1.11 14.40
N GLY A 97 2.78 -1.73 15.45
CA GLY A 97 2.61 -1.30 16.85
C GLY A 97 3.16 0.11 17.15
N SER A 98 3.04 0.56 18.40
CA SER A 98 3.49 1.90 18.81
C SER A 98 5.00 2.10 18.62
N LEU A 99 5.42 3.32 18.27
CA LEU A 99 6.84 3.69 18.09
C LEU A 99 7.26 4.76 19.10
N THR A 100 6.65 4.74 20.29
CA THR A 100 6.81 5.80 21.31
C THR A 100 7.92 5.53 22.31
N SER A 101 8.22 4.26 22.58
CA SER A 101 9.27 3.86 23.52
C SER A 101 10.29 2.93 22.87
N PHE A 102 11.50 2.91 23.44
CA PHE A 102 12.58 2.05 22.96
C PHE A 102 12.20 0.55 22.96
N SER A 103 11.51 0.09 24.00
CA SER A 103 11.08 -1.31 24.12
C SER A 103 10.11 -1.72 23.00
N GLU A 104 9.14 -0.86 22.69
CA GLU A 104 8.19 -1.08 21.60
C GLU A 104 8.88 -1.06 20.23
N ILE A 105 9.76 -0.08 20.01
CA ILE A 105 10.55 0.03 18.76
C ILE A 105 11.39 -1.23 18.55
N SER A 106 12.13 -1.67 19.58
CA SER A 106 12.97 -2.87 19.51
C SER A 106 12.14 -4.11 19.16
N THR A 107 10.96 -4.25 19.78
CA THR A 107 10.03 -5.36 19.49
C THR A 107 9.54 -5.33 18.05
N ILE A 108 9.14 -4.16 17.54
CA ILE A 108 8.67 -4.01 16.16
C ILE A 108 9.78 -4.34 15.16
N VAL A 109 11.00 -3.85 15.41
CA VAL A 109 12.15 -4.15 14.56
C VAL A 109 12.41 -5.66 14.51
N GLN A 110 12.39 -6.35 15.65
CA GLN A 110 12.55 -7.79 15.71
C GLN A 110 11.45 -8.52 14.93
N PHE A 111 10.19 -8.10 15.08
CA PHE A 111 9.08 -8.72 14.35
C PHE A 111 9.17 -8.50 12.84
N TRP A 112 9.61 -7.33 12.38
CA TRP A 112 9.85 -7.08 10.96
C TRP A 112 10.94 -7.99 10.40
N LEU A 113 12.11 -8.01 11.03
CA LEU A 113 13.23 -8.82 10.57
C LEU A 113 12.88 -10.32 10.57
N LEU A 114 12.26 -10.80 11.64
CA LEU A 114 11.79 -12.19 11.74
C LEU A 114 10.76 -12.52 10.67
N THR A 115 9.78 -11.63 10.44
CA THR A 115 8.73 -11.86 9.43
C THR A 115 9.31 -11.95 8.04
N LEU A 116 10.19 -11.02 7.66
CA LEU A 116 10.84 -11.04 6.35
C LEU A 116 11.67 -12.32 6.19
N GLU A 117 12.43 -12.72 7.21
CA GLU A 117 13.27 -13.92 7.16
C GLU A 117 12.43 -15.19 6.95
N LYS A 118 11.39 -15.37 7.77
CA LYS A 118 10.49 -16.54 7.70
C LYS A 118 9.62 -16.56 6.45
N ARG A 119 9.44 -15.43 5.77
CA ARG A 119 8.66 -15.30 4.53
C ARG A 119 9.53 -15.35 3.27
N GLY A 120 10.75 -15.89 3.38
CA GLY A 120 11.60 -16.18 2.23
C GLY A 120 12.54 -15.05 1.82
N CYS A 121 12.62 -13.96 2.59
CA CYS A 121 13.53 -12.84 2.32
C CYS A 121 14.91 -12.98 2.97
N HIS A 122 15.26 -14.16 3.49
CA HIS A 122 16.53 -14.43 4.17
C HIS A 122 17.78 -14.00 3.37
N LYS A 123 17.82 -14.26 2.05
CA LYS A 123 18.91 -13.82 1.17
C LYS A 123 19.04 -12.29 1.17
N LEU A 124 17.93 -11.58 0.97
CA LEU A 124 17.89 -10.11 0.98
C LEU A 124 18.32 -9.55 2.34
N ILE A 125 17.81 -10.09 3.45
CA ILE A 125 18.18 -9.62 4.79
C ILE A 125 19.68 -9.79 5.06
N SER A 126 20.28 -10.88 4.57
CA SER A 126 21.71 -11.15 4.74
C SER A 126 22.62 -10.13 4.03
N THR A 127 22.08 -9.39 3.05
CA THR A 127 22.82 -8.32 2.34
C THR A 127 22.87 -7.00 3.11
N GLY A 128 22.16 -6.90 4.24
CA GLY A 128 22.12 -5.70 5.08
C GLY A 128 21.02 -4.72 4.67
N ALA A 129 21.24 -3.44 4.94
CA ALA A 129 20.22 -2.39 4.83
C ALA A 129 19.60 -2.28 3.42
N ASP A 130 20.40 -2.43 2.35
CA ASP A 130 19.90 -2.38 0.97
C ASP A 130 18.86 -3.49 0.71
N GLY A 131 19.16 -4.73 1.09
CA GLY A 131 18.24 -5.84 0.88
C GLY A 131 17.08 -5.86 1.87
N VAL A 132 17.25 -5.40 3.12
CA VAL A 132 16.12 -5.21 4.04
C VAL A 132 15.14 -4.19 3.48
N MET A 133 15.62 -3.08 2.91
CA MET A 133 14.75 -2.09 2.28
C MET A 133 13.96 -2.70 1.12
N GLN A 134 14.63 -3.43 0.24
CA GLN A 134 13.97 -4.12 -0.87
C GLN A 134 12.97 -5.16 -0.37
N ALA A 135 13.32 -5.96 0.65
CA ALA A 135 12.43 -6.97 1.24
C ALA A 135 11.17 -6.34 1.85
N MET A 136 11.30 -5.19 2.53
CA MET A 136 10.14 -4.45 3.05
C MET A 136 9.23 -4.00 1.91
N VAL A 137 9.77 -3.38 0.86
CA VAL A 137 8.99 -2.93 -0.31
C VAL A 137 8.27 -4.09 -0.99
N LEU A 138 8.96 -5.23 -1.19
CA LEU A 138 8.34 -6.43 -1.76
C LEU A 138 7.20 -6.94 -0.86
N SER A 139 7.40 -6.95 0.46
CA SER A 139 6.40 -7.41 1.44
C SER A 139 5.12 -6.56 1.48
N PHE A 140 5.23 -5.25 1.22
CA PHE A 140 4.09 -4.33 1.23
C PHE A 140 3.09 -4.64 0.11
N GLY A 141 3.60 -5.01 -1.07
CA GLY A 141 2.79 -5.39 -2.22
C GLY A 141 2.58 -6.90 -2.36
N GLY A 142 3.13 -7.74 -1.49
CA GLY A 142 3.14 -9.19 -1.73
C GLY A 142 3.84 -9.54 -3.05
N PHE A 143 4.86 -8.78 -3.42
CA PHE A 143 5.69 -9.09 -4.58
C PHE A 143 6.52 -10.34 -4.30
N ARG A 144 6.78 -11.15 -5.32
CA ARG A 144 7.59 -12.36 -5.19
C ARG A 144 8.48 -12.54 -6.41
N PHE A 145 9.78 -12.76 -6.18
CA PHE A 145 10.64 -13.28 -7.24
C PHE A 145 10.46 -14.79 -7.36
N SER A 146 10.10 -15.24 -8.55
CA SER A 146 10.26 -16.61 -9.00
C SER A 146 11.65 -16.79 -9.63
N ALA A 147 11.98 -17.99 -10.09
CA ALA A 147 13.26 -18.25 -10.77
C ALA A 147 13.42 -17.42 -12.05
N HIS A 148 12.30 -17.06 -12.71
CA HIS A 148 12.31 -16.43 -14.03
C HIS A 148 11.54 -15.11 -14.13
N HIS A 149 10.77 -14.72 -13.11
CA HIS A 149 9.90 -13.54 -13.20
C HIS A 149 9.59 -12.95 -11.82
N LEU A 150 9.20 -11.68 -11.81
CA LEU A 150 8.62 -10.98 -10.67
C LEU A 150 7.10 -11.08 -10.75
N GLU A 151 6.47 -11.46 -9.64
CA GLU A 151 5.03 -11.54 -9.46
C GLU A 151 4.56 -10.41 -8.54
N PHE A 152 3.47 -9.74 -8.88
CA PHE A 152 2.72 -8.89 -7.94
C PHE A 152 1.51 -9.68 -7.42
N ASN A 153 1.63 -10.30 -6.24
CA ASN A 153 0.66 -11.27 -5.75
C ASN A 153 -0.26 -10.71 -4.65
N ILE A 154 -0.79 -9.51 -4.86
CA ILE A 154 -1.79 -8.92 -3.97
C ILE A 154 -3.20 -9.21 -4.49
N HIS A 155 -4.09 -9.61 -3.59
CA HIS A 155 -5.49 -9.81 -3.95
C HIS A 155 -6.13 -8.46 -4.33
N PRO A 156 -6.84 -8.33 -5.47
CA PRO A 156 -7.43 -7.08 -5.95
C PRO A 156 -8.27 -6.32 -4.91
N LYS A 157 -9.02 -7.01 -4.05
CA LYS A 157 -9.76 -6.43 -2.90
C LYS A 157 -8.97 -5.46 -2.01
N PHE A 158 -7.64 -5.56 -1.98
CA PHE A 158 -6.78 -4.69 -1.18
C PHE A 158 -6.31 -3.43 -1.92
N LEU A 159 -6.65 -3.27 -3.20
CA LEU A 159 -6.23 -2.14 -4.04
C LEU A 159 -7.18 -0.93 -3.94
N HIS A 160 -7.72 -0.67 -2.76
CA HIS A 160 -8.67 0.43 -2.50
C HIS A 160 -7.98 1.76 -2.15
N ARG A 161 -6.68 1.89 -2.44
CA ARG A 161 -5.85 3.09 -2.26
C ARG A 161 -4.84 3.19 -3.41
N ASP A 162 -4.27 4.38 -3.57
CA ASP A 162 -3.21 4.57 -4.56
C ASP A 162 -1.88 4.17 -3.91
N TYR A 163 -1.10 3.36 -4.64
CA TYR A 163 0.20 2.88 -4.22
C TYR A 163 1.23 3.22 -5.29
N PHE A 164 2.46 3.55 -4.88
CA PHE A 164 3.58 3.75 -5.79
C PHE A 164 4.84 3.13 -5.22
N PHE A 165 5.17 1.94 -5.72
CA PHE A 165 6.38 1.20 -5.40
C PHE A 165 7.51 1.68 -6.30
N ARG A 166 8.58 2.16 -5.67
CA ARG A 166 9.73 2.78 -6.35
C ARG A 166 10.94 1.88 -6.31
N ARG A 167 11.63 1.82 -7.45
CA ARG A 167 12.95 1.22 -7.65
C ARG A 167 13.07 -0.17 -7.04
N ILE A 168 12.13 -1.04 -7.40
CA ILE A 168 12.26 -2.48 -7.16
C ILE A 168 13.41 -2.96 -8.07
N GLY A 169 14.50 -3.43 -7.47
CA GLY A 169 15.64 -3.96 -8.22
C GLY A 169 15.30 -5.31 -8.83
N TYR A 170 15.51 -5.49 -10.13
CA TYR A 170 15.33 -6.78 -10.80
C TYR A 170 16.49 -7.06 -11.75
N GLY A 171 17.45 -7.90 -11.35
CA GLY A 171 18.68 -8.11 -12.10
C GLY A 171 19.75 -7.08 -11.72
N SER A 172 20.69 -6.81 -12.62
CA SER A 172 21.92 -6.05 -12.29
C SER A 172 21.72 -4.55 -12.19
N GLN A 173 21.07 -3.97 -13.21
CA GLN A 173 20.91 -2.51 -13.32
C GLN A 173 19.49 -2.10 -13.72
N THR A 174 18.52 -3.01 -13.60
CA THR A 174 17.12 -2.70 -13.86
C THR A 174 16.38 -2.33 -12.59
N PHE A 175 15.69 -1.20 -12.63
CA PHE A 175 14.81 -0.72 -11.57
C PHE A 175 13.40 -0.53 -12.12
N ILE A 176 12.44 -1.17 -11.45
CA ILE A 176 11.03 -1.16 -11.83
C ILE A 176 10.27 -0.27 -10.87
N ASN A 177 9.41 0.59 -11.42
CA ASN A 177 8.41 1.30 -10.66
C ASN A 177 7.03 0.77 -11.02
N ILE A 178 6.21 0.53 -9.99
CA ILE A 178 4.86 0.00 -10.13
C ILE A 178 3.91 0.93 -9.38
N SER A 179 2.95 1.49 -10.08
CA SER A 179 1.85 2.27 -9.51
C SER A 179 0.55 1.47 -9.53
N VAL A 180 -0.26 1.66 -8.50
CA VAL A 180 -1.66 1.29 -8.47
C VAL A 180 -2.44 2.59 -8.32
N THR A 181 -3.39 2.84 -9.21
CA THR A 181 -4.21 4.05 -9.19
C THR A 181 -5.68 3.68 -9.23
N LEU A 182 -6.47 4.27 -8.34
CA LEU A 182 -7.93 4.17 -8.39
C LEU A 182 -8.49 5.12 -9.43
N GLN A 183 -9.25 4.56 -10.36
CA GLN A 183 -10.01 5.31 -11.35
C GLN A 183 -11.32 5.86 -10.78
N GLU A 184 -11.98 6.73 -11.54
CA GLU A 184 -13.28 7.32 -11.17
C GLU A 184 -14.40 6.28 -11.02
N ASN A 185 -14.31 5.18 -11.78
CA ASN A 185 -15.23 4.04 -11.69
C ASN A 185 -14.93 3.11 -10.51
N ASN A 186 -14.07 3.50 -9.57
CA ASN A 186 -13.61 2.71 -8.42
C ASN A 186 -12.86 1.42 -8.75
N LYS A 187 -12.41 1.24 -10.00
CA LYS A 187 -11.50 0.16 -10.38
C LYS A 187 -10.05 0.59 -10.21
N ALA A 188 -9.19 -0.37 -9.86
CA ALA A 188 -7.76 -0.15 -9.81
C ALA A 188 -7.13 -0.42 -11.19
N ILE A 189 -6.16 0.40 -11.57
CA ILE A 189 -5.30 0.17 -12.74
C ILE A 189 -3.84 0.09 -12.29
N LEU A 190 -3.07 -0.79 -12.94
CA LEU A 190 -1.64 -0.91 -12.72
C LEU A 190 -0.89 -0.06 -13.74
N GLY A 191 0.17 0.61 -13.31
CA GLY A 191 1.11 1.30 -14.18
C GLY A 191 2.52 0.80 -13.93
N VAL A 192 3.26 0.48 -14.98
CA VAL A 192 4.62 -0.07 -14.89
C VAL A 192 5.56 0.77 -15.72
N THR A 193 6.71 1.12 -15.15
CA THR A 193 7.81 1.83 -15.83
C THR A 193 9.16 1.27 -15.43
N LEU A 194 10.14 1.41 -16.32
CA LEU A 194 11.55 1.13 -16.05
C LEU A 194 12.31 2.45 -15.95
N ASP A 195 13.03 2.68 -14.84
CA ASP A 195 13.90 3.87 -14.71
C ASP A 195 15.19 3.67 -15.51
N LYS A 196 15.80 2.51 -15.30
CA LYS A 196 16.98 2.02 -16.00
C LYS A 196 16.72 0.57 -16.34
N SER A 197 17.25 0.13 -17.47
CA SER A 197 17.17 -1.28 -17.83
C SER A 197 18.43 -1.78 -18.50
N ASP A 198 18.87 -2.97 -18.11
CA ASP A 198 20.00 -3.69 -18.71
C ASP A 198 19.57 -4.63 -19.85
N LYS A 199 18.27 -4.92 -19.98
CA LYS A 199 17.69 -5.88 -20.93
C LYS A 199 16.31 -5.41 -21.39
N SER A 200 15.71 -6.12 -22.34
CA SER A 200 14.27 -5.95 -22.62
C SER A 200 13.47 -6.71 -21.58
N TYR A 201 12.53 -6.02 -20.92
CA TYR A 201 11.58 -6.63 -20.00
C TYR A 201 10.18 -6.60 -20.61
N TYR A 202 9.39 -7.60 -20.26
CA TYR A 202 8.04 -7.82 -20.73
C TYR A 202 7.12 -8.03 -19.53
N ALA A 203 5.87 -7.62 -19.67
CA ALA A 203 4.85 -7.80 -18.66
C ALA A 203 3.53 -8.30 -19.22
N CYS A 204 2.77 -8.99 -18.38
CA CYS A 204 1.39 -9.36 -18.62
C CYS A 204 0.59 -9.23 -17.33
N ASP A 205 -0.71 -8.96 -17.47
CA ASP A 205 -1.66 -8.89 -16.36
C ASP A 205 -2.09 -10.29 -15.88
N GLY A 206 -3.00 -10.33 -14.91
CA GLY A 206 -3.46 -11.57 -14.29
C GLY A 206 -3.89 -12.63 -15.31
N GLY A 207 -3.25 -13.80 -15.24
CA GLY A 207 -3.51 -14.94 -16.11
C GLY A 207 -2.75 -14.95 -17.45
N CYS A 208 -2.14 -13.83 -17.87
CA CYS A 208 -1.30 -13.73 -19.08
C CYS A 208 -1.91 -14.35 -20.35
N ILE A 209 -3.21 -14.11 -20.58
CA ILE A 209 -3.90 -14.55 -21.82
C ILE A 209 -3.35 -13.79 -23.02
N ASP A 210 -3.20 -12.47 -22.86
CA ASP A 210 -2.77 -11.55 -23.90
C ASP A 210 -1.26 -11.64 -24.13
N ASP A 211 -0.81 -11.22 -25.32
CA ASP A 211 0.61 -11.25 -25.66
C ASP A 211 1.45 -10.36 -24.72
N PRO A 212 2.68 -10.78 -24.34
CA PRO A 212 3.53 -9.99 -23.46
C PRO A 212 3.85 -8.61 -24.02
N VAL A 213 3.61 -7.58 -23.22
CA VAL A 213 3.87 -6.19 -23.58
C VAL A 213 5.28 -5.81 -23.17
N GLN A 214 6.07 -5.29 -24.10
CA GLN A 214 7.42 -4.81 -23.80
C GLN A 214 7.36 -3.53 -22.97
N LEU A 215 8.08 -3.52 -21.86
CA LEU A 215 8.19 -2.39 -20.95
C LEU A 215 9.30 -1.41 -21.41
N GLY A 216 9.13 -0.15 -21.03
CA GLY A 216 10.13 0.90 -21.26
C GLY A 216 10.04 2.00 -20.21
N ASN A 217 10.60 3.17 -20.55
CA ASN A 217 10.64 4.32 -19.66
C ASN A 217 9.27 5.04 -19.57
N SER A 218 8.41 4.85 -20.56
CA SER A 218 7.03 5.34 -20.56
C SER A 218 6.12 4.40 -19.76
N ILE A 219 5.15 4.97 -19.05
CA ILE A 219 4.20 4.19 -18.28
C ILE A 219 3.35 3.31 -19.17
N THR A 220 3.35 2.02 -18.86
CA THR A 220 2.52 1.01 -19.51
C THR A 220 1.43 0.61 -18.53
N TYR A 221 0.19 0.71 -18.96
CA TYR A 221 -0.96 0.44 -18.10
C TYR A 221 -1.51 -0.97 -18.32
N PHE A 222 -1.89 -1.63 -17.23
CA PHE A 222 -2.50 -2.95 -17.23
C PHE A 222 -3.78 -2.93 -16.38
N PRO A 223 -4.88 -3.52 -16.86
CA PRO A 223 -6.07 -3.70 -16.04
C PRO A 223 -5.77 -4.69 -14.91
N VAL A 224 -6.39 -4.49 -13.75
CA VAL A 224 -6.32 -5.49 -12.67
C VAL A 224 -7.33 -6.59 -12.98
N LYS A 225 -6.84 -7.83 -13.14
CA LYS A 225 -7.67 -9.02 -13.35
C LYS A 225 -7.70 -9.88 -12.08
N LEU A 226 -8.82 -10.57 -11.87
CA LEU A 226 -9.01 -11.59 -10.84
C LEU A 226 -9.15 -12.95 -11.54
N THR A 227 -8.39 -13.94 -11.06
CA THR A 227 -8.37 -15.29 -11.63
C THR A 227 -8.93 -16.32 -10.65
N GLU A 228 -9.44 -17.44 -11.17
CA GLU A 228 -9.79 -18.63 -10.39
C GLU A 228 -9.00 -19.87 -10.84
N PRO A 229 -8.13 -20.47 -9.99
CA PRO A 229 -7.74 -20.01 -8.65
C PRO A 229 -6.99 -18.66 -8.69
N VAL A 230 -6.88 -18.00 -7.52
CA VAL A 230 -6.22 -16.69 -7.41
C VAL A 230 -4.74 -16.81 -7.73
N THR A 231 -4.28 -16.04 -8.71
CA THR A 231 -2.88 -15.90 -9.13
C THR A 231 -2.41 -14.44 -8.97
N ALA A 232 -1.16 -14.17 -9.30
CA ALA A 232 -0.64 -12.81 -9.30
C ALA A 232 -1.35 -11.93 -10.34
N ILE A 233 -1.48 -10.64 -10.03
CA ILE A 233 -2.19 -9.67 -10.87
C ILE A 233 -1.29 -9.04 -11.94
N LEU A 234 0.02 -9.24 -11.84
CA LEU A 234 1.04 -8.75 -12.77
C LEU A 234 2.25 -9.67 -12.72
N PHE A 235 2.78 -9.98 -13.89
CA PHE A 235 4.01 -10.73 -14.07
C PHE A 235 4.99 -9.86 -14.87
N ILE A 236 6.27 -9.85 -14.49
CA ILE A 236 7.33 -9.14 -15.22
C ILE A 236 8.54 -10.06 -15.39
N THR A 237 9.09 -10.17 -16.59
CA THR A 237 10.30 -10.97 -16.87
C THR A 237 11.15 -10.35 -17.97
N SER A 238 12.42 -10.73 -18.03
CA SER A 238 13.28 -10.46 -19.20
C SER A 238 13.22 -11.57 -20.26
N ASP A 239 12.64 -12.73 -19.94
CA ASP A 239 12.48 -13.86 -20.87
C ASP A 239 11.07 -13.86 -21.49
N ARG A 240 10.97 -13.34 -22.71
CA ARG A 240 9.72 -13.31 -23.46
C ARG A 240 9.11 -14.69 -23.66
N ARG A 241 9.93 -15.71 -23.97
CA ARG A 241 9.44 -17.07 -24.24
C ARG A 241 8.88 -17.69 -22.96
N HIS A 242 9.57 -17.50 -21.84
CA HIS A 242 9.05 -17.89 -20.53
C HIS A 242 7.68 -17.26 -20.26
N MET A 243 7.50 -15.97 -20.58
CA MET A 243 6.22 -15.29 -20.41
C MET A 243 5.11 -15.88 -21.30
N GLU A 244 5.40 -16.17 -22.56
CA GLU A 244 4.42 -16.77 -23.49
C GLU A 244 3.99 -18.18 -23.03
N LEU A 245 4.86 -18.89 -22.33
CA LEU A 245 4.60 -20.23 -21.81
C LEU A 245 3.87 -20.22 -20.45
N ILE A 246 3.98 -19.15 -19.66
CA ILE A 246 3.43 -19.11 -18.30
C ILE A 246 1.92 -19.36 -18.27
N LYS A 247 1.19 -18.90 -19.29
CA LYS A 247 -0.26 -19.09 -19.44
C LYS A 247 -0.68 -20.55 -19.41
N HIS A 248 0.19 -21.45 -19.90
CA HIS A 248 -0.07 -22.90 -19.90
C HIS A 248 0.20 -23.56 -18.55
N THR A 249 0.90 -22.87 -17.64
CA THR A 249 1.28 -23.37 -16.31
C THR A 249 0.44 -22.79 -15.17
N LEU A 250 -0.25 -21.67 -15.38
CA LEU A 250 -1.07 -21.03 -14.34
C LEU A 250 -2.34 -21.83 -14.01
N HIS A 251 -2.79 -22.71 -14.92
CA HIS A 251 -3.97 -23.58 -14.74
C HIS A 251 -5.24 -22.82 -14.29
N VAL A 252 -5.39 -21.59 -14.76
CA VAL A 252 -6.55 -20.73 -14.53
C VAL A 252 -7.77 -21.23 -15.28
N LYS A 253 -8.91 -21.29 -14.59
CA LYS A 253 -10.22 -21.66 -15.16
C LYS A 253 -10.95 -20.44 -15.68
N GLU A 254 -10.94 -19.38 -14.89
CA GLU A 254 -11.66 -18.14 -15.17
C GLU A 254 -10.75 -16.94 -14.94
N ILE A 255 -10.91 -15.94 -15.80
CA ILE A 255 -10.20 -14.67 -15.74
C ILE A 255 -11.22 -13.58 -16.03
N ALA A 256 -11.40 -12.69 -15.06
CA ALA A 256 -12.29 -11.54 -15.19
C ALA A 256 -11.54 -10.28 -14.76
N GLU A 257 -11.95 -9.13 -15.29
CA GLU A 257 -11.51 -7.85 -14.75
C GLU A 257 -11.97 -7.75 -13.28
N ALA A 258 -11.11 -7.24 -12.40
CA ALA A 258 -11.45 -7.13 -10.99
C ALA A 258 -12.65 -6.19 -10.81
N PRO A 259 -13.60 -6.54 -9.92
CA PRO A 259 -14.76 -5.71 -9.68
C PRO A 259 -14.35 -4.35 -9.11
N ALA A 260 -15.15 -3.33 -9.41
CA ALA A 260 -15.01 -2.02 -8.79
C ALA A 260 -15.15 -2.13 -7.27
N HIS A 261 -14.35 -1.37 -6.53
CA HIS A 261 -14.47 -1.29 -5.08
C HIS A 261 -15.78 -0.63 -4.67
N GLU A 262 -16.34 -1.09 -3.57
CA GLU A 262 -17.56 -0.52 -3.02
C GLU A 262 -17.33 0.95 -2.63
N HIS A 263 -18.24 1.83 -3.05
CA HIS A 263 -18.10 3.28 -2.87
C HIS A 263 -17.88 3.67 -1.40
N HIS A 264 -18.53 2.97 -0.46
CA HIS A 264 -18.40 3.26 0.96
C HIS A 264 -16.99 2.97 1.50
N ILE A 265 -16.26 2.00 0.95
CA ILE A 265 -14.87 1.70 1.33
C ILE A 265 -13.97 2.85 0.88
N ILE A 266 -14.09 3.28 -0.38
CA ILE A 266 -13.31 4.41 -0.90
C ILE A 266 -13.65 5.69 -0.15
N ALA A 267 -14.93 5.94 0.11
CA ALA A 267 -15.40 7.06 0.91
C ALA A 267 -14.80 7.05 2.32
N LEU A 268 -14.75 5.89 2.98
CA LEU A 268 -14.14 5.72 4.29
C LEU A 268 -12.65 6.09 4.26
N HIS A 269 -11.90 5.65 3.26
CA HIS A 269 -10.48 5.98 3.15
C HIS A 269 -10.23 7.44 2.77
N ARG A 270 -11.01 8.03 1.86
CA ARG A 270 -10.83 9.43 1.44
C ARG A 270 -11.33 10.45 2.47
N HIS A 271 -12.43 10.15 3.15
CA HIS A 271 -13.15 11.12 3.99
C HIS A 271 -13.19 10.75 5.48
N GLY A 272 -12.88 9.50 5.85
CA GLY A 272 -12.88 9.04 7.24
C GLY A 272 -14.23 8.53 7.75
N HIS A 273 -15.26 8.56 6.90
CA HIS A 273 -16.58 8.02 7.21
C HIS A 273 -17.24 7.43 5.96
N HIS A 274 -18.07 6.41 6.14
CA HIS A 274 -18.73 5.68 5.04
C HIS A 274 -19.71 6.53 4.22
N LEU A 275 -20.13 7.69 4.76
CA LEU A 275 -21.10 8.61 4.16
C LEU A 275 -20.49 9.60 3.15
N GLY A 276 -19.21 9.46 2.79
CA GLY A 276 -18.67 10.09 1.58
C GLY A 276 -18.55 11.61 1.62
N GLY A 277 -18.00 12.18 2.69
CA GLY A 277 -17.53 13.57 2.67
C GLY A 277 -18.59 14.66 2.52
N LEU A 278 -19.89 14.33 2.67
CA LEU A 278 -20.95 15.33 2.74
C LEU A 278 -20.59 16.39 3.81
N PRO A 279 -20.56 17.69 3.47
CA PRO A 279 -20.10 18.75 4.37
C PRO A 279 -20.84 18.72 5.71
N THR A 280 -20.17 19.10 6.80
CA THR A 280 -20.82 19.23 8.12
C THR A 280 -22.06 20.12 8.08
N LEU A 281 -22.07 21.12 7.20
CA LEU A 281 -23.22 21.99 6.94
C LEU A 281 -24.45 21.26 6.40
N PHE A 282 -24.26 20.22 5.58
CA PHE A 282 -25.37 19.40 5.09
C PHE A 282 -26.08 18.70 6.25
N TRP A 283 -25.30 18.08 7.15
CA TRP A 283 -25.85 17.43 8.34
C TRP A 283 -26.49 18.41 9.32
N ALA A 284 -25.90 19.59 9.52
CA ALA A 284 -26.50 20.66 10.30
C ALA A 284 -27.84 21.11 9.70
N SER A 285 -27.94 21.23 8.38
CA SER A 285 -29.17 21.58 7.65
C SER A 285 -30.24 20.50 7.81
N VAL A 286 -29.88 19.22 7.70
CA VAL A 286 -30.80 18.09 7.89
C VAL A 286 -31.35 18.08 9.33
N ILE A 287 -30.49 18.23 10.33
CA ILE A 287 -30.91 18.29 11.74
C ILE A 287 -31.85 19.49 11.97
N PHE A 288 -31.51 20.65 11.43
CA PHE A 288 -32.34 21.85 11.52
C PHE A 288 -33.74 21.63 10.90
N LEU A 289 -33.81 21.01 9.73
CA LEU A 289 -35.06 20.71 9.05
C LEU A 289 -35.90 19.68 9.83
N ILE A 290 -35.26 18.66 10.40
CA ILE A 290 -35.91 17.69 11.30
C ILE A 290 -36.52 18.43 12.51
N ILE A 291 -35.78 19.33 13.16
CA ILE A 291 -36.29 20.11 14.31
C ILE A 291 -37.50 20.96 13.90
N ILE A 292 -37.41 21.72 12.79
CA ILE A 292 -38.53 22.53 12.30
C ILE A 292 -39.75 21.66 12.01
N PHE A 293 -39.56 20.52 11.36
CA PHE A 293 -40.65 19.60 11.04
C PHE A 293 -41.34 19.08 12.30
N HIS A 294 -40.58 18.69 13.33
CA HIS A 294 -41.14 18.22 14.60
C HIS A 294 -41.85 19.36 15.35
N LEU A 295 -41.31 20.58 15.34
CA LEU A 295 -41.98 21.75 15.90
C LEU A 295 -43.30 22.05 15.17
N PHE A 296 -43.33 21.90 13.86
CA PHE A 296 -44.55 22.06 13.06
C PHE A 296 -45.59 20.98 13.37
N LEU A 297 -45.18 19.72 13.49
CA LEU A 297 -46.05 18.62 13.92
C LEU A 297 -46.60 18.85 15.33
N CYS A 298 -45.75 19.24 16.29
CA CYS A 298 -46.18 19.57 17.64
C CYS A 298 -47.18 20.74 17.64
N LYS A 299 -46.95 21.78 16.83
CA LYS A 299 -47.88 22.90 16.67
C LYS A 299 -49.22 22.44 16.08
N LEU A 300 -49.20 21.55 15.08
CA LEU A 300 -50.43 21.00 14.48
C LEU A 300 -51.23 20.20 15.51
N VAL A 301 -50.58 19.28 16.22
CA VAL A 301 -51.22 18.46 17.26
C VAL A 301 -51.75 19.33 18.40
N TYR A 302 -50.96 20.31 18.87
CA TYR A 302 -51.39 21.24 19.91
C TYR A 302 -52.62 22.06 19.47
N ASN A 303 -52.60 22.60 18.25
CA ASN A 303 -53.70 23.40 17.73
C ASN A 303 -54.96 22.56 17.49
N GLU A 304 -54.82 21.27 17.12
CA GLU A 304 -55.96 20.38 16.96
C GLU A 304 -56.54 19.92 18.32
N TYR A 305 -55.69 19.68 19.32
CA TYR A 305 -56.11 19.22 20.65
C TYR A 305 -56.69 20.36 21.50
N TYR A 306 -56.06 21.54 21.51
CA TYR A 306 -56.50 22.70 22.28
C TYR A 306 -57.46 23.62 21.50
N GLY A 307 -57.31 23.77 20.18
CA GLY A 307 -58.21 24.60 19.36
C GLY A 307 -59.63 24.02 19.22
N LYS A 308 -59.83 22.73 19.51
CA LYS A 308 -61.18 22.12 19.62
C LYS A 308 -61.86 22.41 20.95
N GLN A 309 -61.13 22.71 22.04
CA GLN A 309 -61.74 23.01 23.34
C GLN A 309 -62.41 24.39 23.38
N ASP A 310 -61.84 25.40 22.71
CA ASP A 310 -62.41 26.75 22.69
C ASP A 310 -63.74 26.84 21.92
N LYS A 311 -63.92 26.01 20.89
CA LYS A 311 -65.22 25.91 20.18
C LYS A 311 -66.33 25.26 21.02
N TYR A 312 -65.99 24.40 21.98
CA TYR A 312 -66.96 23.81 22.90
C TYR A 312 -67.28 24.73 24.08
N ARG A 313 -66.31 25.50 24.61
CA ARG A 313 -66.58 26.48 25.69
C ARG A 313 -67.43 27.67 25.25
N ASN A 314 -67.29 28.14 24.01
CA ASN A 314 -68.09 29.26 23.50
C ASN A 314 -69.58 28.93 23.24
N ARG A 315 -70.01 27.66 23.31
CA ARG A 315 -71.44 27.30 23.23
C ARG A 315 -72.16 27.28 24.58
N TYR A 316 -71.45 27.33 25.71
CA TYR A 316 -72.05 27.24 27.05
C TYR A 316 -71.94 28.52 27.89
N GLY A 317 -71.53 29.65 27.28
CA GLY A 317 -71.36 30.94 27.97
C GLY A 317 -72.45 31.98 27.69
N LYS A 318 -73.60 31.61 27.11
CA LYS A 318 -74.63 32.59 26.73
C LYS A 318 -76.06 32.05 26.90
N SER A 319 -76.43 31.62 28.08
CA SER A 319 -77.83 31.56 28.54
C SER A 319 -77.82 31.52 30.07
N TYR A 320 -78.18 32.63 30.71
CA TYR A 320 -78.95 32.77 31.96
C TYR A 320 -78.97 34.27 32.33
N THR A 321 -79.90 34.99 31.71
CA THR A 321 -80.72 36.04 32.35
C THR A 321 -82.13 35.51 32.39
#